data_AF-A0AAD4S1C4-F1
#
_entry.id   AF-A0AAD4S1C4-F1
#
_cell.length_a   1.000
_cell.length_b   1.000
_cell.length_c   1.000
_cell.angle_alpha   90.00
_cell.angle_beta   90.00
_cell.angle_gamma   90.00
#
_symmetry.space_group_name_H-M   'P 1'
#
loop_
_entity.id
_entity.type
_entity.pdbx_description
1 polymer ?
#
loop_
_entity_poly.entity_id
_entity_poly.type
_entity_poly.pdbx_seq_one_letter_code
_entity_poly.pdbx_strand_id
1 'polypeptide(L)'
;MHRLCSCQRNSVLSTGTPNGLFGLGMGNTSVPSILESKGLIANSFSMCFGFDGVGRINFGDKGSSDQDETPFNLTQRTHYEVSLTQLGMGKNLSDVPFSAIFDSGSSFTYLNDPAYAAICKSFDEQAIATLHKRIPSGPGNHFEYCYHVSSSSEEPFLPNVTLIMEGGSQFNVYGAIFAASNGITTIYCLAVVKSPDVNIIG
;
A
#
# COMPACT_ATOMS: atom_id res chain seq x y z
N MET A 1 2.59 -19.74 -7.07
CA MET A 1 3.30 -18.53 -6.64
C MET A 1 2.47 -17.35 -7.07
N HIS A 2 1.89 -16.64 -6.12
CA HIS A 2 1.08 -15.45 -6.40
C HIS A 2 2.01 -14.23 -6.34
N ARG A 3 1.93 -13.34 -7.32
CA ARG A 3 2.87 -12.22 -7.44
C ARG A 3 2.12 -10.90 -7.50
N LEU A 4 2.60 -9.94 -6.73
CA LEU A 4 2.03 -8.60 -6.64
C LEU A 4 2.96 -7.62 -7.36
N CYS A 5 2.42 -6.86 -8.31
CA CYS A 5 3.11 -5.73 -8.92
C CYS A 5 2.45 -4.44 -8.41
N SER A 6 3.23 -3.51 -7.86
CA SER A 6 2.71 -2.23 -7.36
C SER A 6 3.04 -1.07 -8.31
N CYS A 7 2.00 -0.45 -8.83
CA CYS A 7 1.97 0.97 -9.17
C CYS A 7 0.68 1.48 -8.51
N GLN A 8 0.77 2.42 -7.57
CA GLN A 8 -0.42 2.89 -6.86
C GLN A 8 -0.48 4.41 -6.84
N ARG A 9 -1.62 4.93 -7.26
CA ARG A 9 -2.18 6.21 -6.82
C ARG A 9 -3.66 5.96 -6.55
N ASN A 10 -4.11 6.27 -5.34
CA ASN A 10 -5.48 6.03 -4.91
C ASN A 10 -6.44 6.91 -5.71
N SER A 11 -7.27 6.27 -6.53
CA SER A 11 -8.43 6.91 -7.17
C SER A 11 -9.69 6.19 -6.72
N VAL A 12 -10.62 6.95 -6.12
CA VAL A 12 -11.96 6.45 -5.81
C VAL A 12 -12.74 6.42 -7.12
N LEU A 13 -12.93 5.23 -7.69
CA LEU A 13 -13.81 5.05 -8.85
C LEU A 13 -15.26 5.21 -8.40
N SER A 14 -15.79 6.42 -8.58
CA SER A 14 -17.23 6.66 -8.67
C SER A 14 -17.67 6.32 -10.09
N THR A 15 -18.29 5.15 -10.29
CA THR A 15 -19.54 4.96 -11.08
C THR A 15 -19.85 3.47 -11.29
N GLY A 16 -20.91 3.00 -10.65
CA GLY A 16 -21.48 1.65 -10.81
C GLY A 16 -21.52 0.86 -9.51
N THR A 17 -22.69 0.39 -9.09
CA THR A 17 -22.81 -0.54 -7.97
C THR A 17 -22.31 -1.91 -8.45
N PRO A 18 -21.20 -2.45 -7.91
CA PRO A 18 -20.72 -3.77 -8.30
C PRO A 18 -21.79 -4.82 -7.97
N ASN A 19 -22.03 -5.76 -8.88
CA ASN A 19 -22.99 -6.86 -8.67
C ASN A 19 -22.38 -8.05 -7.92
N GLY A 20 -21.11 -7.97 -7.54
CA GLY A 20 -20.40 -9.03 -6.84
C GLY A 20 -18.94 -8.69 -6.61
N LEU A 21 -18.25 -9.59 -5.92
CA LEU A 21 -16.83 -9.50 -5.56
C LEU A 21 -16.11 -10.76 -6.06
N PHE A 22 -14.96 -10.58 -6.73
CA PHE A 22 -14.09 -11.71 -7.03
C PHE A 22 -13.24 -12.06 -5.80
N GLY A 23 -13.48 -13.24 -5.25
CA GLY A 23 -12.64 -13.79 -4.18
C GLY A 23 -11.29 -14.23 -4.74
N LEU A 24 -10.22 -13.56 -4.30
CA LEU A 24 -8.84 -13.89 -4.67
C LEU A 24 -8.06 -14.61 -3.57
N GLY A 25 -8.66 -14.90 -2.41
CA GLY A 25 -7.96 -15.54 -1.29
C GLY A 25 -7.34 -16.91 -1.61
N MET A 26 -6.56 -17.45 -0.69
CA MET A 26 -5.86 -18.73 -0.87
C MET A 26 -6.75 -19.97 -0.69
N GLY A 27 -8.05 -19.81 -0.46
CA GLY A 27 -9.00 -20.90 -0.30
C GLY A 27 -9.45 -21.52 -1.63
N ASN A 28 -9.94 -22.76 -1.57
CA ASN A 28 -10.33 -23.55 -2.76
C ASN A 28 -11.50 -22.97 -3.57
N THR A 29 -12.27 -22.05 -2.99
CA THR A 29 -13.40 -21.38 -3.64
C THR A 29 -13.01 -20.06 -4.31
N SER A 30 -11.73 -19.67 -4.29
CA SER A 30 -11.27 -18.48 -5.00
C SER A 30 -11.20 -18.71 -6.51
N VAL A 31 -11.30 -17.63 -7.28
CA VAL A 31 -11.21 -17.69 -8.75
C VAL A 31 -9.95 -18.42 -9.24
N PRO A 32 -8.72 -18.10 -8.79
CA PRO A 32 -7.53 -18.83 -9.24
C PRO A 32 -7.56 -20.32 -8.88
N SER A 33 -8.04 -20.69 -7.68
CA SER A 33 -8.13 -22.08 -7.25
C SER A 33 -9.15 -22.89 -8.06
N ILE A 34 -10.31 -22.31 -8.35
CA ILE A 34 -11.33 -22.99 -9.16
C ILE A 34 -10.83 -23.22 -10.58
N LEU A 35 -10.18 -22.23 -11.19
CA LEU A 35 -9.67 -22.37 -12.56
C LEU A 35 -8.50 -23.37 -12.65
N GLU A 36 -7.62 -23.39 -11.64
CA GLU A 36 -6.54 -24.40 -11.57
C GLU A 36 -7.08 -25.81 -11.34
N SER A 37 -8.10 -25.98 -10.48
CA SER A 37 -8.73 -27.31 -10.25
C SER A 37 -9.35 -27.92 -11.50
N LYS A 38 -9.67 -27.08 -12.50
CA LYS A 38 -10.16 -27.48 -13.82
C LYS A 38 -9.05 -27.66 -14.87
N GLY A 39 -7.79 -27.49 -14.50
CA GLY A 39 -6.63 -27.59 -15.38
C GLY A 39 -6.51 -26.46 -16.40
N LEU A 40 -7.16 -25.31 -16.18
CA LEU A 40 -7.19 -24.21 -17.16
C LEU A 40 -5.98 -23.28 -17.05
N ILE A 41 -5.49 -23.07 -15.84
CA ILE A 41 -4.40 -22.14 -15.52
C ILE A 41 -3.56 -22.68 -14.36
N ALA A 42 -2.42 -22.05 -14.10
CA ALA A 42 -1.73 -22.21 -12.83
C ALA A 42 -2.50 -21.53 -11.69
N ASN A 43 -2.39 -22.05 -10.46
CA ASN A 43 -2.93 -21.39 -9.25
C ASN A 43 -2.05 -20.18 -8.88
N SER A 44 -2.21 -19.13 -9.66
CA SER A 44 -1.51 -17.87 -9.57
C SER A 44 -2.31 -16.76 -10.25
N PHE A 45 -1.99 -15.52 -9.92
CA PHE A 45 -2.44 -14.35 -10.66
C PHE A 45 -1.45 -13.21 -10.44
N SER A 46 -1.56 -12.19 -11.28
CA SER A 46 -0.95 -10.88 -11.08
C SER A 46 -2.00 -9.78 -11.12
N MET A 47 -1.74 -8.70 -10.39
CA MET A 47 -2.52 -7.46 -10.44
C MET A 47 -1.58 -6.29 -10.72
N CYS A 48 -2.06 -5.33 -11.50
CA CYS A 48 -1.37 -4.07 -11.76
C CYS A 48 -2.39 -2.95 -11.80
N PHE A 49 -2.24 -1.95 -10.94
CA PHE A 49 -3.13 -0.79 -10.90
C PHE A 49 -2.52 0.35 -11.71
N GLY A 50 -3.28 0.87 -12.69
CA GLY A 50 -2.85 2.01 -13.50
C GLY A 50 -3.06 3.34 -12.79
N PHE A 51 -2.20 4.31 -13.08
CA PHE A 51 -2.32 5.69 -12.59
C PHE A 51 -3.54 6.44 -13.14
N ASP A 52 -4.13 5.92 -14.21
CA ASP A 52 -5.35 6.41 -14.86
C ASP A 52 -6.64 5.86 -14.23
N GLY A 53 -6.52 5.08 -13.15
CA GLY A 53 -7.64 4.39 -12.52
C GLY A 53 -8.01 3.08 -13.20
N VAL A 54 -7.28 2.64 -14.24
CA VAL A 54 -7.52 1.37 -14.93
C VAL A 54 -6.49 0.33 -14.49
N GLY A 55 -6.96 -0.69 -13.76
CA GLY A 55 -6.15 -1.85 -13.39
C GLY A 55 -6.28 -3.02 -14.37
N ARG A 56 -5.37 -3.99 -14.25
CA ARG A 56 -5.44 -5.30 -14.91
C ARG A 56 -5.21 -6.41 -13.89
N ILE A 57 -5.93 -7.51 -14.07
CA ILE A 57 -5.70 -8.78 -13.37
C ILE A 57 -5.53 -9.88 -14.40
N ASN A 58 -4.48 -10.69 -14.25
CA ASN A 58 -4.19 -11.81 -15.14
C ASN A 58 -4.16 -13.11 -14.33
N PHE A 59 -5.12 -14.00 -14.56
CA PHE A 59 -5.15 -15.31 -13.91
C PHE A 59 -4.20 -16.28 -14.62
N GLY A 60 -3.45 -17.07 -13.84
CA GLY A 60 -2.45 -18.01 -14.33
C GLY A 60 -1.08 -17.40 -14.60
N ASP A 61 -0.96 -16.06 -14.46
CA ASP A 61 0.31 -15.37 -14.60
C ASP A 61 1.27 -15.80 -13.49
N LYS A 62 2.52 -16.08 -13.87
CA LYS A 62 3.60 -16.50 -12.97
C LYS A 62 4.65 -15.42 -12.81
N GLY A 63 4.46 -14.23 -13.38
CA GLY A 63 5.45 -13.16 -13.43
C GLY A 63 6.68 -13.54 -14.24
N SER A 64 7.66 -12.65 -14.24
CA SER A 64 8.95 -12.85 -14.89
C SER A 64 9.99 -13.41 -13.91
N SER A 65 11.09 -13.98 -14.45
CA SER A 65 12.15 -14.57 -13.63
C SER A 65 13.03 -13.56 -12.91
N ASP A 66 13.00 -12.30 -13.34
CA ASP A 66 13.72 -11.16 -12.76
C ASP A 66 12.87 -10.38 -11.74
N GLN A 67 11.62 -10.78 -11.52
CA GLN A 67 10.75 -10.14 -10.54
C GLN A 67 11.16 -10.54 -9.12
N ASP A 68 11.32 -9.53 -8.26
CA ASP A 68 11.52 -9.71 -6.82
C ASP A 68 10.38 -10.52 -6.16
N GLU A 69 10.74 -11.28 -5.12
CA GLU A 69 9.84 -12.20 -4.44
C GLU A 69 10.03 -12.17 -2.94
N THR A 70 8.95 -12.48 -2.22
CA THR A 70 9.00 -12.73 -0.78
C THR A 70 8.05 -13.88 -0.46
N PRO A 71 8.39 -14.76 0.50
CA PRO A 71 7.49 -15.84 0.91
C PRO A 71 6.23 -15.32 1.60
N PHE A 72 5.11 -16.00 1.38
CA PHE A 72 3.90 -15.78 2.17
C PHE A 72 4.01 -16.45 3.54
N ASN A 73 3.44 -15.83 4.56
CA ASN A 73 3.17 -16.48 5.84
C ASN A 73 1.93 -17.38 5.70
N LEU A 74 2.15 -18.69 5.67
CA LEU A 74 1.10 -19.68 5.41
C LEU A 74 0.39 -20.20 6.66
N THR A 75 0.52 -19.53 7.81
CA THR A 75 0.00 -20.06 9.08
C THR A 75 -1.54 -20.19 9.08
N GLN A 76 -2.26 -19.20 8.53
CA GLN A 76 -3.73 -19.23 8.46
C GLN A 76 -4.29 -19.53 7.05
N ARG A 77 -3.45 -19.47 5.99
CA ARG A 77 -3.81 -19.72 4.56
C ARG A 77 -5.11 -19.03 4.09
N THR A 78 -5.46 -17.89 4.65
CA THR A 78 -6.66 -17.13 4.27
C THR A 78 -6.31 -15.88 3.48
N HIS A 79 -5.22 -15.20 3.86
CA HIS A 79 -4.81 -13.91 3.32
C HIS A 79 -3.40 -13.97 2.72
N TYR A 80 -3.08 -12.99 1.88
CA TYR A 80 -1.73 -12.76 1.36
C TYR A 80 -0.89 -11.99 2.38
N GLU A 81 -0.51 -12.68 3.44
CA GLU A 81 0.34 -12.13 4.49
C GLU A 81 1.82 -12.37 4.15
N VAL A 82 2.65 -11.35 4.34
CA VAL A 82 4.11 -11.40 4.15
C VAL A 82 4.83 -10.76 5.33
N SER A 83 6.11 -11.08 5.48
CA SER A 83 6.95 -10.50 6.52
C SER A 83 7.84 -9.39 5.95
N LEU A 84 8.02 -8.34 6.74
CA LEU A 84 8.92 -7.23 6.47
C LEU A 84 9.99 -7.17 7.57
N THR A 85 11.20 -6.79 7.20
CA THR A 85 12.34 -6.70 8.12
C THR A 85 12.70 -5.26 8.44
N GLN A 86 12.54 -4.34 7.48
CA GLN A 86 12.90 -2.94 7.65
C GLN A 86 11.92 -2.02 6.90
N LEU A 87 11.80 -0.81 7.42
CA LEU A 87 11.04 0.29 6.81
C LEU A 87 11.97 1.45 6.50
N GLY A 88 12.01 1.85 5.23
CA GLY A 88 12.84 2.91 4.71
C GLY A 88 12.05 4.19 4.40
N MET A 89 12.65 5.34 4.74
CA MET A 89 12.20 6.64 4.26
C MET A 89 13.39 7.51 3.84
N GLY A 90 13.46 7.83 2.55
CA GLY A 90 14.61 8.53 1.97
C GLY A 90 15.86 7.66 2.04
N LYS A 91 16.86 8.08 2.83
CA LYS A 91 18.10 7.33 3.07
C LYS A 91 18.10 6.59 4.40
N ASN A 92 17.09 6.80 5.24
CA ASN A 92 17.01 6.21 6.56
C ASN A 92 16.30 4.87 6.48
N LEU A 93 16.88 3.85 7.10
CA LEU A 93 16.27 2.53 7.30
C LEU A 93 16.03 2.34 8.79
N SER A 94 14.84 1.86 9.13
CA SER A 94 14.45 1.49 10.49
C SER A 94 14.28 -0.02 10.57
N ASP A 95 14.99 -0.65 11.51
CA ASP A 95 14.88 -2.08 11.81
C ASP A 95 13.59 -2.37 12.58
N VAL A 96 12.48 -2.32 11.85
CA VAL A 96 11.13 -2.53 12.38
C VAL A 96 10.51 -3.72 11.66
N PRO A 97 10.69 -4.94 12.18
CA PRO A 97 10.07 -6.12 11.59
C PRO A 97 8.58 -6.18 11.92
N PHE A 98 7.75 -6.45 10.90
CA PHE A 98 6.31 -6.64 11.05
C PHE A 98 5.77 -7.53 9.92
N SER A 99 4.63 -8.18 10.15
CA SER A 99 3.88 -8.85 9.10
C SER A 99 2.75 -7.95 8.63
N ALA A 100 2.43 -8.01 7.34
CA ALA A 100 1.34 -7.25 6.74
C ALA A 100 0.56 -8.07 5.70
N ILE A 101 -0.73 -7.81 5.63
CA ILE A 101 -1.64 -8.40 4.64
C ILE A 101 -1.74 -7.45 3.45
N PHE A 102 -1.50 -7.96 2.23
CA PHE A 102 -1.84 -7.24 1.02
C PHE A 102 -3.34 -7.41 0.73
N ASP A 103 -4.07 -6.31 0.72
CA ASP A 103 -5.52 -6.30 0.58
C ASP A 103 -6.00 -5.24 -0.42
N SER A 104 -6.36 -5.68 -1.61
CA SER A 104 -6.96 -4.81 -2.64
C SER A 104 -8.35 -4.29 -2.26
N GLY A 105 -8.98 -4.80 -1.19
CA GLY A 105 -10.24 -4.31 -0.65
C GLY A 105 -10.09 -3.09 0.26
N SER A 106 -8.87 -2.79 0.71
CA SER A 106 -8.58 -1.65 1.59
C SER A 106 -8.12 -0.45 0.77
N SER A 107 -8.77 0.70 0.94
CA SER A 107 -8.39 1.92 0.19
C SER A 107 -7.10 2.57 0.67
N PHE A 108 -6.62 2.25 1.87
CA PHE A 108 -5.44 2.83 2.48
C PHE A 108 -4.61 1.75 3.18
N THR A 109 -3.37 2.11 3.47
CA THR A 109 -2.49 1.29 4.32
C THR A 109 -2.81 1.55 5.78
N TYR A 110 -2.91 0.48 6.56
CA TYR A 110 -3.15 0.51 8.01
C TYR A 110 -1.98 -0.14 8.72
N LEU A 111 -1.35 0.53 9.68
CA LEU A 111 -0.20 -0.01 10.41
C LEU A 111 -0.40 0.07 11.92
N ASN A 112 0.09 -0.93 12.64
CA ASN A 112 0.21 -0.93 14.09
C ASN A 112 1.60 -0.45 14.53
N ASP A 113 1.75 -0.18 15.83
CA ASP A 113 3.06 0.12 16.40
C ASP A 113 3.90 -1.17 16.49
N PRO A 114 5.22 -1.09 16.23
CA PRO A 114 6.03 0.13 16.07
C PRO A 114 6.15 0.68 14.64
N ALA A 115 5.64 -0.02 13.61
CA ALA A 115 5.79 0.38 12.21
C ALA A 115 5.10 1.73 11.92
N TYR A 116 3.89 1.93 12.44
CA TYR A 116 3.14 3.17 12.33
C TYR A 116 3.91 4.37 12.90
N ALA A 117 4.38 4.26 14.15
CA ALA A 117 5.16 5.31 14.79
C ALA A 117 6.45 5.62 14.02
N ALA A 118 7.15 4.60 13.52
CA ALA A 118 8.40 4.77 12.76
C ALA A 118 8.19 5.57 11.46
N ILE A 119 7.23 5.15 10.62
CA ILE A 119 6.97 5.84 9.35
C ILE A 119 6.45 7.27 9.58
N CYS A 120 5.56 7.45 10.55
CA CYS A 120 5.00 8.76 10.87
C CYS A 120 6.06 9.74 11.36
N LYS A 121 6.93 9.30 12.27
CA LYS A 121 8.04 10.11 12.78
C LYS A 121 8.98 10.52 11.65
N SER A 122 9.43 9.58 10.82
CA SER A 122 10.32 9.90 9.70
C SER A 122 9.67 10.85 8.69
N PHE A 123 8.37 10.72 8.45
CA PHE A 123 7.64 11.62 7.57
C PHE A 123 7.55 13.04 8.14
N ASP A 124 7.21 13.17 9.42
CA ASP A 124 7.10 14.45 10.10
C ASP A 124 8.43 15.21 10.09
N GLU A 125 9.54 14.54 10.39
CA GLU A 125 10.88 15.13 10.35
C GLU A 125 11.23 15.68 8.96
N GLN A 126 10.90 14.96 7.88
CA GLN A 126 11.16 15.40 6.51
C GLN A 126 10.18 16.49 6.05
N ALA A 127 8.91 16.40 6.40
CA ALA A 127 7.91 17.41 6.09
C ALA A 127 8.21 18.74 6.80
N ILE A 128 8.62 18.72 8.08
CA ILE A 128 9.02 19.93 8.80
C ILE A 128 10.26 20.58 8.17
N ALA A 129 11.21 19.78 7.65
CA ALA A 129 12.37 20.31 6.94
C ALA A 129 12.01 21.09 5.65
N THR A 130 10.82 20.85 5.08
CA THR A 130 10.27 21.64 3.95
C THR A 130 9.61 22.95 4.37
N LEU A 131 9.58 23.28 5.67
CA LEU A 131 8.91 24.47 6.25
C LEU A 131 7.38 24.50 6.01
N HIS A 132 6.78 23.39 5.61
CA HIS A 132 5.33 23.26 5.50
C HIS A 132 4.68 23.21 6.88
N LYS A 133 3.51 23.85 7.02
CA LYS A 133 2.85 23.99 8.31
C LYS A 133 2.00 22.75 8.63
N ARG A 134 2.32 22.06 9.72
CA ARG A 134 1.54 20.92 10.22
C ARG A 134 0.11 21.34 10.57
N ILE A 135 -0.85 20.55 10.13
CA ILE A 135 -2.27 20.68 10.45
C ILE A 135 -2.54 19.90 11.74
N PRO A 136 -3.16 20.50 12.76
CA PRO A 136 -3.55 19.77 13.97
C PRO A 136 -4.45 18.58 13.64
N SER A 137 -4.20 17.44 14.27
CA SER A 137 -5.11 16.31 14.18
C SER A 137 -6.46 16.70 14.82
N GLY A 138 -7.55 16.27 14.19
CA GLY A 138 -8.89 16.64 14.60
C GLY A 138 -9.95 15.66 14.11
N PRO A 139 -11.15 15.66 14.72
CA PRO A 139 -12.25 14.79 14.30
C PRO A 139 -12.63 15.08 12.84
N GLY A 140 -12.55 14.04 11.99
CA GLY A 140 -12.84 14.12 10.55
C GLY A 140 -11.61 13.97 9.64
N ASN A 141 -10.39 14.06 10.16
CA ASN A 141 -9.18 13.77 9.38
C ASN A 141 -8.86 12.27 9.44
N HIS A 142 -8.85 11.62 8.28
CA HIS A 142 -8.52 10.19 8.17
C HIS A 142 -7.02 9.92 8.42
N PHE A 143 -6.16 10.93 8.23
CA PHE A 143 -4.72 10.85 8.40
C PHE A 143 -4.23 11.79 9.50
N GLU A 144 -3.28 11.34 10.30
CA GLU A 144 -2.77 12.09 11.46
C GLU A 144 -1.70 13.13 11.06
N TYR A 145 -0.91 12.85 10.01
CA TYR A 145 0.22 13.68 9.60
C TYR A 145 -0.10 14.41 8.30
N CYS A 146 -0.65 15.62 8.42
CA CYS A 146 -1.07 16.49 7.32
C CYS A 146 -0.41 17.86 7.38
N TYR A 147 -0.17 18.48 6.22
CA TYR A 147 0.53 19.77 6.10
C TYR A 147 -0.11 20.66 5.04
N HIS A 148 -0.07 21.97 5.27
CA HIS A 148 -0.34 22.97 4.25
C HIS A 148 0.92 23.25 3.44
N VAL A 149 0.76 23.28 2.12
CA VAL A 149 1.76 23.84 1.22
C VAL A 149 1.61 25.37 1.23
N SER A 150 2.71 26.10 1.46
CA SER A 150 2.69 27.53 1.77
C SER A 150 2.38 28.40 0.55
N SER A 151 2.82 27.99 -0.64
CA SER A 151 2.53 28.68 -1.90
C SER A 151 1.83 27.75 -2.90
N SER A 152 0.98 28.31 -3.76
CA SER A 152 0.31 27.56 -4.83
C SER A 152 1.28 27.05 -5.92
N SER A 153 2.54 27.49 -5.90
CA SER A 153 3.61 27.06 -6.82
C SER A 153 4.50 25.96 -6.25
N GLU A 154 4.41 25.67 -4.95
CA GLU A 154 5.15 24.59 -4.32
C GLU A 154 4.37 23.27 -4.46
N GLU A 155 5.12 22.18 -4.64
CA GLU A 155 4.54 20.85 -4.74
C GLU A 155 4.51 20.16 -3.37
N PRO A 156 3.53 19.28 -3.12
CA PRO A 156 3.54 18.42 -1.94
C PRO A 156 4.85 17.64 -1.80
N PHE A 157 5.28 17.45 -0.56
CA PHE A 157 6.42 16.56 -0.29
C PHE A 157 6.06 15.12 -0.62
N LEU A 158 6.83 14.51 -1.52
CA LEU A 158 6.71 13.09 -1.90
C LEU A 158 7.80 12.29 -1.18
N PRO A 159 7.47 11.51 -0.14
CA PRO A 159 8.46 10.69 0.54
C PRO A 159 8.84 9.51 -0.35
N ASN A 160 10.14 9.20 -0.38
CA ASN A 160 10.60 7.93 -0.93
C ASN A 160 10.48 6.87 0.18
N VAL A 161 9.46 6.01 0.10
CA VAL A 161 9.21 4.95 1.09
C VAL A 161 9.55 3.60 0.47
N THR A 162 10.38 2.83 1.17
CA THR A 162 10.80 1.49 0.73
C THR A 162 10.55 0.50 1.85
N LEU A 163 9.94 -0.62 1.53
CA LEU A 163 9.70 -1.74 2.43
C LEU A 163 10.71 -2.84 2.11
N ILE A 164 11.47 -3.30 3.10
CA ILE A 164 12.40 -4.41 2.92
C ILE A 164 11.69 -5.69 3.35
N MET A 165 11.48 -6.57 2.39
CA MET A 165 10.72 -7.80 2.59
C MET A 165 11.61 -8.90 3.17
N GLU A 166 11.01 -9.92 3.76
CA GLU A 166 11.72 -11.16 4.06
C GLU A 166 12.31 -11.74 2.75
N GLY A 167 13.61 -12.06 2.79
CA GLY A 167 14.40 -12.39 1.59
C GLY A 167 15.27 -11.24 1.07
N GLY A 168 15.05 -10.01 1.55
CA GLY A 168 15.90 -8.85 1.25
C GLY A 168 15.48 -8.04 0.01
N SER A 169 14.47 -8.48 -0.72
CA SER A 169 13.89 -7.73 -1.83
C SER A 169 13.27 -6.42 -1.35
N GLN A 170 13.36 -5.38 -2.19
CA GLN A 170 12.85 -4.05 -1.89
C GLN A 170 11.53 -3.80 -2.57
N PHE A 171 10.54 -3.36 -1.81
CA PHE A 171 9.23 -2.95 -2.33
C PHE A 171 9.09 -1.43 -2.19
N ASN A 172 9.16 -0.72 -3.32
CA ASN A 172 9.01 0.73 -3.34
C ASN A 172 7.54 1.12 -3.30
N VAL A 173 7.17 1.94 -2.31
CA VAL A 173 5.80 2.39 -2.11
C VAL A 173 5.54 3.61 -2.97
N TYR A 174 4.62 3.46 -3.91
CA TYR A 174 4.09 4.57 -4.71
C TYR A 174 2.79 5.07 -4.07
N GLY A 175 2.55 6.38 -4.13
CA GLY A 175 1.31 6.96 -3.59
C GLY A 175 1.26 7.03 -2.05
N ALA A 176 2.43 7.13 -1.39
CA ALA A 176 2.53 7.25 0.06
C ALA A 176 1.86 8.52 0.66
N ILE A 177 1.38 9.44 -0.18
CA ILE A 177 0.63 10.62 0.28
C ILE A 177 -0.75 10.68 -0.37
N PHE A 178 -1.70 11.24 0.39
CA PHE A 178 -2.95 11.76 -0.12
C PHE A 178 -2.81 13.28 -0.25
N ALA A 179 -3.17 13.84 -1.41
CA ALA A 179 -3.16 15.28 -1.63
C ALA A 179 -4.52 15.77 -2.12
N ALA A 180 -4.96 16.90 -1.59
CA ALA A 180 -6.18 17.59 -1.99
C ALA A 180 -5.89 19.08 -2.17
N SER A 181 -6.44 19.68 -3.22
CA SER A 181 -6.31 21.10 -3.50
C SER A 181 -7.67 21.70 -3.85
N ASN A 182 -7.92 22.91 -3.38
CA ASN A 182 -9.09 23.72 -3.75
C ASN A 182 -8.73 24.85 -4.74
N GLY A 183 -7.54 24.81 -5.34
CA GLY A 183 -7.02 25.82 -6.27
C GLY A 183 -6.33 27.02 -5.60
N ILE A 184 -6.44 27.18 -4.28
CA ILE A 184 -5.78 28.24 -3.51
C ILE A 184 -4.80 27.64 -2.51
N THR A 185 -5.22 26.59 -1.82
CA THR A 185 -4.45 25.88 -0.80
C THR A 185 -4.36 24.41 -1.18
N THR A 186 -3.16 23.87 -1.12
CA THR A 186 -2.91 22.43 -1.24
C THR A 186 -2.60 21.86 0.13
N ILE A 187 -3.26 20.75 0.46
CA ILE A 187 -3.03 19.96 1.66
C ILE A 187 -2.52 18.60 1.20
N TYR A 188 -1.52 18.07 1.89
CA TYR A 188 -1.13 16.68 1.73
C TYR A 188 -0.96 16.02 3.09
N CYS A 189 -1.19 14.71 3.12
CA CYS A 189 -1.09 13.86 4.29
C CYS A 189 -0.34 12.58 3.97
N LEU A 190 0.38 12.02 4.94
CA LEU A 190 0.86 10.64 4.84
C LEU A 190 -0.34 9.69 4.78
N ALA A 191 -0.44 8.87 3.74
CA ALA A 191 -1.58 8.01 3.47
C ALA A 191 -1.55 6.70 4.28
N VAL A 192 -1.35 6.82 5.60
CA VAL A 192 -1.32 5.69 6.54
C VAL A 192 -2.23 5.95 7.72
N VAL A 193 -2.97 4.93 8.13
CA VAL A 193 -3.91 4.98 9.26
C VAL A 193 -3.41 4.08 10.38
N LYS A 194 -3.58 4.51 11.62
CA LYS A 194 -3.22 3.68 12.78
C LYS A 194 -4.20 2.52 12.91
N SER A 195 -3.67 1.31 12.99
CA SER A 195 -4.42 0.08 13.24
C SER A 195 -4.17 -0.43 14.66
N PRO A 196 -5.22 -0.82 15.40
CA PRO A 196 -5.04 -1.44 16.71
C PRO A 196 -4.56 -2.89 16.63
N ASP A 197 -4.87 -3.59 15.53
CA ASP A 197 -4.80 -5.06 15.50
C ASP A 197 -3.87 -5.59 14.39
N VAL A 198 -4.10 -5.19 13.14
CA VAL A 198 -3.49 -5.81 11.95
C VAL A 198 -2.86 -4.78 11.03
N ASN A 199 -1.72 -5.14 10.43
CA ASN A 199 -1.11 -4.35 9.36
C ASN A 199 -1.70 -4.76 8.01
N ILE A 200 -2.14 -3.76 7.25
CA ILE A 200 -2.70 -3.93 5.91
C ILE A 200 -1.98 -2.99 4.96
N ILE A 201 -1.48 -3.53 3.86
CA ILE A 201 -1.01 -2.77 2.70
C ILE A 201 -2.16 -2.77 1.70
N GLY A 202 -2.82 -1.61 1.57
CA GLY A 202 -3.96 -1.37 0.68
C GLY A 202 -3.55 -0.69 -0.61
#